data_AF-W7I991-F1
#
_entry.id   AF-W7I991-F1
#
_cell.length_a   1.000
_cell.length_b   1.000
_cell.length_c   1.000
_cell.angle_alpha   90.00
_cell.angle_beta   90.00
_cell.angle_gamma   90.00
#
_symmetry.space_group_name_H-M   'P 1'
#
loop_
_entity.id
_entity.type
_entity.pdbx_description
1 polymer ?
#
loop_
_entity_poly.entity_id
_entity_poly.type
_entity_poly.pdbx_seq_one_letter_code
_entity_poly.pdbx_strand_id
1 'polypeptide(L)'
;MAKPTGPAQPKASKPQSAVGQLQAVAQYNRSVIMGKTKSEDGSWVKGKLASWRPVVYSVDEPTSQEYLHIPVNKGKEAMPYLTYIIDYYDDLSDINVFAHAHEKAWPQAWHNELLGGDYSIVTMLERLQLENVRKSGYVNLRCNGTPGCPAELHPTRKDFKKDSIEIGFRKLWEHLYGNRLFPSEVGVACCAQFAVTRERIRERPKAFYESVRSWILWTDEQDPGRTLEYFWHIIFGMPPVHCDSNYNQCICKTFGCGAAW
;
A
#
# COMPACT_ATOMS: atom_id res chain seq x y z
N MET A 1 -42.78 56.73 -16.26
CA MET A 1 -42.98 56.05 -14.96
C MET A 1 -42.45 54.62 -15.09
N ALA A 2 -41.31 54.35 -14.46
CA ALA A 2 -40.58 53.09 -14.55
C ALA A 2 -41.16 52.03 -13.59
N LYS A 3 -41.27 50.77 -14.03
CA LYS A 3 -41.48 49.61 -13.16
C LYS A 3 -40.13 48.93 -12.89
N PRO A 4 -39.84 48.47 -11.66
CA PRO A 4 -38.55 47.86 -11.34
C PRO A 4 -38.53 46.37 -11.72
N THR A 5 -37.43 45.92 -12.32
CA THR A 5 -37.09 44.52 -12.55
C THR A 5 -36.45 43.93 -11.30
N GLY A 6 -37.07 42.90 -10.70
CA GLY A 6 -36.50 42.12 -9.59
C GLY A 6 -35.40 41.13 -10.04
N PRO A 7 -34.56 40.63 -9.11
CA PRO A 7 -33.38 39.83 -9.45
C PRO A 7 -33.74 38.40 -9.88
N ALA A 8 -33.01 37.88 -10.86
CA ALA A 8 -33.13 36.51 -11.35
C ALA A 8 -32.65 35.49 -10.30
N GLN A 9 -33.44 34.44 -10.07
CA GLN A 9 -33.05 33.31 -9.21
C GLN A 9 -31.93 32.46 -9.86
N PRO A 10 -31.00 31.91 -9.07
CA PRO A 10 -29.96 31.03 -9.58
C PRO A 10 -30.55 29.68 -10.02
N LYS A 11 -30.19 29.24 -11.24
CA LYS A 11 -30.56 27.92 -11.76
C LYS A 11 -29.91 26.82 -10.92
N ALA A 12 -30.74 25.94 -10.36
CA ALA A 12 -30.28 24.73 -9.68
C ALA A 12 -29.49 23.84 -10.64
N SER A 13 -28.26 23.46 -10.24
CA SER A 13 -27.45 22.48 -10.94
C SER A 13 -28.09 21.08 -10.80
N LYS A 14 -28.28 20.39 -11.92
CA LYS A 14 -28.82 19.02 -11.94
C LYS A 14 -27.90 18.07 -11.17
N PRO A 15 -28.44 17.13 -10.37
CA PRO A 15 -27.63 16.10 -9.73
C PRO A 15 -27.04 15.18 -10.81
N GLN A 16 -25.72 15.00 -10.78
CA GLN A 16 -25.04 14.00 -11.59
C GLN A 16 -25.55 12.62 -11.17
N SER A 17 -25.98 11.80 -12.15
CA SER A 17 -26.63 10.52 -11.87
C SER A 17 -25.65 9.50 -11.27
N ALA A 18 -26.11 8.75 -10.27
CA ALA A 18 -25.36 7.65 -9.64
C ALA A 18 -24.88 6.58 -10.65
N VAL A 19 -25.53 6.51 -11.82
CA VAL A 19 -25.16 5.62 -12.93
C VAL A 19 -23.81 6.01 -13.56
N GLY A 20 -23.50 7.31 -13.66
CA GLY A 20 -22.20 7.77 -14.15
C GLY A 20 -21.05 7.52 -13.17
N GLN A 21 -21.35 7.48 -11.87
CA GLN A 21 -20.37 7.12 -10.83
C GLN A 21 -20.10 5.60 -10.80
N LEU A 22 -21.11 4.76 -11.01
CA LEU A 22 -20.96 3.31 -11.07
C LEU A 22 -20.16 2.84 -12.31
N GLN A 23 -20.25 3.55 -13.45
CA GLN A 23 -19.48 3.22 -14.65
C GLN A 23 -17.97 3.52 -14.51
N ALA A 24 -17.57 4.50 -13.70
CA ALA A 24 -16.15 4.85 -13.50
C ALA A 24 -15.37 3.77 -12.71
N VAL A 25 -16.03 3.01 -11.83
CA VAL A 25 -15.39 1.95 -11.02
C VAL A 25 -15.10 0.68 -11.85
N ALA A 26 -15.75 0.53 -13.01
CA ALA A 26 -15.48 -0.53 -13.98
C ALA A 26 -14.28 -0.23 -14.91
N GLN A 27 -13.62 0.93 -14.76
CA GLN A 27 -12.62 1.40 -15.74
C GLN A 27 -11.21 0.84 -15.53
N TYR A 28 -10.86 0.41 -14.31
CA TYR A 28 -9.50 -0.03 -13.99
C TYR A 28 -9.47 -1.49 -13.59
N ASN A 29 -8.62 -2.28 -14.26
CA ASN A 29 -8.29 -3.58 -13.74
C ASN A 29 -7.43 -3.42 -12.48
N ARG A 30 -7.61 -4.34 -11.54
CA ARG A 30 -7.03 -4.19 -10.20
C ARG A 30 -6.65 -5.54 -9.63
N SER A 31 -5.47 -5.60 -9.05
CA SER A 31 -4.94 -6.79 -8.40
C SER A 31 -4.80 -6.56 -6.90
N VAL A 32 -5.08 -7.60 -6.11
CA VAL A 32 -4.77 -7.65 -4.69
C VAL A 32 -3.72 -8.74 -4.45
N ILE A 33 -2.60 -8.33 -3.88
CA ILE A 33 -1.38 -9.12 -3.75
C ILE A 33 -1.11 -9.35 -2.26
N MET A 34 -0.99 -10.62 -1.88
CA MET A 34 -0.82 -11.02 -0.49
C MET A 34 0.19 -12.18 -0.39
N GLY A 35 0.96 -12.17 0.69
CA GLY A 35 1.63 -13.37 1.20
C GLY A 35 0.80 -13.96 2.33
N LYS A 36 0.71 -15.28 2.38
CA LYS A 36 0.07 -16.01 3.48
C LYS A 36 0.93 -17.19 3.93
N THR A 37 0.93 -17.45 5.22
CA THR A 37 1.44 -18.67 5.86
C THR A 37 0.41 -19.80 5.76
N LYS A 38 0.83 -21.04 5.99
CA LYS A 38 -0.05 -22.21 5.99
C LYS A 38 -1.20 -22.08 7.00
N SER A 39 -0.95 -21.40 8.12
CA SER A 39 -1.95 -21.16 9.17
C SER A 39 -2.96 -20.06 8.85
N GLU A 40 -2.67 -19.19 7.88
CA GLU A 40 -3.57 -18.11 7.48
C GLU A 40 -4.56 -18.57 6.41
N ASP A 41 -5.79 -18.08 6.51
CA ASP A 41 -6.80 -18.26 5.47
C ASP A 41 -6.67 -17.15 4.42
N GLY A 42 -6.32 -17.54 3.18
CA GLY A 42 -6.30 -16.66 2.01
C GLY A 42 -7.45 -16.93 1.03
N SER A 43 -8.33 -17.89 1.32
CA SER A 43 -9.38 -18.33 0.40
C SER A 43 -10.49 -17.29 0.23
N TRP A 44 -10.69 -16.46 1.25
CA TRP A 44 -11.70 -15.41 1.29
C TRP A 44 -11.57 -14.40 0.15
N VAL A 45 -10.36 -14.14 -0.35
CA VAL A 45 -10.09 -13.13 -1.39
C VAL A 45 -10.88 -13.43 -2.67
N LYS A 46 -10.90 -14.70 -3.10
CA LYS A 46 -11.60 -15.13 -4.32
C LYS A 46 -13.12 -14.93 -4.19
N GLY A 47 -13.69 -15.17 -3.01
CA GLY A 47 -15.13 -15.09 -2.77
C GLY A 47 -15.64 -13.68 -2.46
N LYS A 48 -14.84 -12.85 -1.76
CA LYS A 48 -15.27 -11.55 -1.23
C LYS A 48 -14.77 -10.36 -2.05
N LEU A 49 -13.74 -10.54 -2.88
CA LEU A 49 -13.19 -9.49 -3.75
C LEU A 49 -13.29 -9.90 -5.22
N ALA A 50 -14.46 -10.38 -5.67
CA ALA A 50 -14.67 -10.91 -7.01
C ALA A 50 -14.33 -9.93 -8.16
N SER A 51 -14.32 -8.63 -7.89
CA SER A 51 -13.95 -7.59 -8.86
C SER A 51 -12.44 -7.28 -8.91
N TRP A 52 -11.65 -7.97 -8.10
CA TRP A 52 -10.19 -7.88 -8.03
C TRP A 52 -9.56 -9.16 -8.54
N ARG A 53 -8.43 -9.06 -9.24
CA ARG A 53 -7.57 -10.21 -9.55
C ARG A 53 -6.83 -10.62 -8.27
N PRO A 54 -7.10 -11.82 -7.72
CA PRO A 54 -6.39 -12.29 -6.53
C PRO A 54 -5.00 -12.82 -6.94
N VAL A 55 -3.97 -12.36 -6.24
CA VAL A 55 -2.59 -12.87 -6.38
C VAL A 55 -2.08 -13.21 -4.99
N VAL A 56 -2.26 -14.46 -4.60
CA VAL A 56 -1.95 -14.93 -3.24
C VAL A 56 -0.80 -15.92 -3.29
N TYR A 57 0.28 -15.61 -2.57
CA TYR A 57 1.46 -16.44 -2.44
C TYR A 57 1.45 -17.21 -1.12
N SER A 58 1.73 -18.51 -1.16
CA SER A 58 2.10 -19.25 0.03
C SER A 58 3.59 -19.08 0.32
N VAL A 59 3.93 -18.64 1.53
CA VAL A 59 5.32 -18.31 1.90
C VAL A 59 6.07 -19.48 2.55
N ASP A 60 5.36 -20.43 3.15
CA ASP A 60 5.91 -21.54 3.94
C ASP A 60 5.39 -22.93 3.51
N GLU A 61 4.60 -23.01 2.43
CA GLU A 61 4.13 -24.27 1.83
C GLU A 61 4.46 -24.31 0.32
N PRO A 62 5.71 -24.66 -0.05
CA PRO A 62 6.17 -24.63 -1.45
C PRO A 62 5.49 -25.67 -2.35
N THR A 63 4.73 -26.61 -1.78
CA THR A 63 3.98 -27.65 -2.51
C THR A 63 2.51 -27.30 -2.74
N SER A 64 2.06 -26.13 -2.26
CA SER A 64 0.67 -25.71 -2.38
C SER A 64 0.21 -25.67 -3.85
N GLN A 65 -0.86 -26.37 -4.20
CA GLN A 65 -1.39 -26.34 -5.57
C GLN A 65 -2.40 -25.19 -5.80
N GLU A 66 -2.83 -24.53 -4.71
CA GLU A 66 -3.87 -23.50 -4.77
C GLU A 66 -3.30 -22.08 -4.91
N TYR A 67 -2.07 -21.86 -4.43
CA TYR A 67 -1.45 -20.55 -4.27
C TYR A 67 -0.13 -20.47 -5.02
N LEU A 68 0.28 -19.25 -5.37
CA LEU A 68 1.58 -19.00 -5.98
C LEU A 68 2.73 -19.23 -4.98
N HIS A 69 3.96 -19.33 -5.47
CA HIS A 69 5.14 -19.61 -4.66
C HIS A 69 6.15 -18.47 -4.73
N ILE A 70 6.86 -18.28 -3.63
CA ILE A 70 8.02 -17.40 -3.55
C ILE A 70 9.32 -18.21 -3.68
N PRO A 71 10.41 -17.59 -4.15
CA PRO A 71 11.68 -18.30 -4.31
C PRO A 71 12.29 -18.74 -2.97
N VAL A 72 12.19 -17.91 -1.92
CA VAL A 72 12.74 -18.17 -0.59
C VAL A 72 11.88 -17.48 0.47
N ASN A 73 11.57 -18.14 1.57
CA ASN A 73 10.89 -17.53 2.72
C ASN A 73 11.83 -16.63 3.54
N LYS A 74 12.16 -15.44 3.02
CA LYS A 74 12.99 -14.42 3.68
C LYS A 74 12.45 -13.02 3.36
N GLY A 75 12.37 -12.15 4.36
CA GLY A 75 11.88 -10.77 4.18
C GLY A 75 10.37 -10.59 4.28
N LYS A 76 9.64 -11.54 4.90
CA LYS A 76 8.20 -11.45 5.20
C LYS A 76 7.38 -11.11 3.94
N GLU A 77 6.41 -10.19 4.04
CA GLU A 77 5.54 -9.74 2.94
C GLU A 77 6.30 -9.11 1.77
N ALA A 78 7.54 -8.66 1.98
CA ALA A 78 8.30 -8.06 0.90
C ALA A 78 8.69 -9.05 -0.20
N MET A 79 8.92 -10.32 0.13
CA MET A 79 9.24 -11.33 -0.88
C MET A 79 8.10 -11.59 -1.87
N PRO A 80 6.86 -11.89 -1.44
CA PRO A 80 5.74 -12.04 -2.38
C PRO A 80 5.44 -10.75 -3.14
N TYR A 81 5.58 -9.58 -2.52
CA TYR A 81 5.36 -8.29 -3.20
C TYR A 81 6.37 -8.07 -4.34
N LEU A 82 7.66 -8.27 -4.08
CA LEU A 82 8.70 -8.17 -5.12
C LEU A 82 8.55 -9.25 -6.18
N THR A 83 8.20 -10.48 -5.78
CA THR A 83 7.97 -11.58 -6.73
C THR A 83 6.85 -11.23 -7.70
N TYR A 84 5.74 -10.68 -7.21
CA TYR A 84 4.67 -10.16 -8.08
C TYR A 84 5.15 -9.07 -9.02
N ILE A 85 5.81 -8.03 -8.49
CA ILE A 85 6.26 -6.89 -9.31
C ILE A 85 7.20 -7.37 -10.43
N ILE A 86 8.08 -8.33 -10.15
CA ILE A 86 9.05 -8.87 -11.11
C ILE A 86 8.37 -9.77 -12.14
N ASP A 87 7.55 -10.71 -11.69
CA ASP A 87 6.96 -11.73 -12.57
C ASP A 87 5.87 -11.14 -13.47
N TYR A 88 5.13 -10.15 -12.98
CA TYR A 88 4.03 -9.49 -13.70
C TYR A 88 4.39 -8.09 -14.19
N TYR A 89 5.67 -7.68 -14.20
CA TYR A 89 6.09 -6.31 -14.56
C TYR A 89 5.47 -5.81 -15.88
N ASP A 90 5.36 -6.70 -16.87
CA ASP A 90 4.80 -6.41 -18.19
C ASP A 90 3.26 -6.58 -18.26
N ASP A 91 2.64 -7.23 -17.27
CA ASP A 91 1.20 -7.54 -17.13
C ASP A 91 0.57 -6.96 -15.82
N LEU A 92 1.11 -5.85 -15.32
CA LEU A 92 0.59 -5.20 -14.11
C LEU A 92 -0.84 -4.68 -14.36
N SER A 93 -1.69 -4.80 -13.33
CA SER A 93 -2.99 -4.11 -13.32
C SER A 93 -2.79 -2.61 -13.21
N ASP A 94 -3.74 -1.81 -13.67
CA ASP A 94 -3.75 -0.36 -13.56
C ASP A 94 -3.53 0.07 -12.10
N ILE A 95 -4.16 -0.65 -11.16
CA ILE A 95 -3.96 -0.50 -9.72
C ILE A 95 -3.56 -1.83 -9.09
N ASN A 96 -2.48 -1.82 -8.31
CA ASN A 96 -1.95 -2.98 -7.62
C ASN A 96 -1.95 -2.69 -6.12
N VAL A 97 -2.68 -3.50 -5.36
CA VAL A 97 -2.81 -3.37 -3.91
C VAL A 97 -2.01 -4.45 -3.23
N PHE A 98 -1.10 -4.05 -2.36
CA PHE A 98 -0.30 -4.94 -1.54
C PHE A 98 -0.84 -4.87 -0.11
N ALA A 99 -1.24 -6.02 0.43
CA ALA A 99 -1.87 -6.11 1.75
C ALA A 99 -1.49 -7.41 2.47
N HIS A 100 -1.76 -7.48 3.77
CA HIS A 100 -1.66 -8.72 4.55
C HIS A 100 -2.89 -9.61 4.30
N ALA A 101 -2.75 -10.91 4.55
CA ALA A 101 -3.81 -11.89 4.30
C ALA A 101 -4.94 -11.88 5.36
N HIS A 102 -4.80 -11.09 6.42
CA HIS A 102 -5.75 -11.03 7.53
C HIS A 102 -7.06 -10.35 7.10
N GLU A 103 -8.14 -11.14 7.01
CA GLU A 103 -9.44 -10.65 6.55
C GLU A 103 -9.99 -9.55 7.47
N LYS A 104 -10.09 -9.81 8.77
CA LYS A 104 -10.79 -8.94 9.73
C LYS A 104 -10.50 -9.31 11.19
N ALA A 105 -11.05 -8.49 12.09
CA ALA A 105 -11.09 -8.63 13.54
C ALA A 105 -9.76 -8.44 14.28
N TRP A 106 -9.85 -7.89 15.48
CA TRP A 106 -8.74 -7.77 16.42
C TRP A 106 -8.48 -9.11 17.13
N PRO A 107 -7.22 -9.50 17.43
CA PRO A 107 -5.99 -8.76 17.14
C PRO A 107 -5.40 -9.04 15.76
N GLN A 108 -5.95 -9.97 14.98
CA GLN A 108 -5.31 -10.45 13.74
C GLN A 108 -5.16 -9.31 12.70
N ALA A 109 -6.25 -8.62 12.37
CA ALA A 109 -6.30 -7.61 11.32
C ALA A 109 -6.05 -6.18 11.83
N TRP A 110 -5.36 -6.00 12.96
CA TRP A 110 -5.14 -4.68 13.59
C TRP A 110 -4.51 -3.61 12.69
N HIS A 111 -3.77 -4.04 11.68
CA HIS A 111 -3.08 -3.19 10.72
C HIS A 111 -4.01 -2.65 9.61
N ASN A 112 -5.24 -3.15 9.53
CA ASN A 112 -6.30 -2.59 8.71
C ASN A 112 -6.85 -1.33 9.38
N GLU A 113 -7.44 -0.43 8.60
CA GLU A 113 -8.18 0.69 9.16
C GLU A 113 -9.51 0.23 9.75
N LEU A 114 -9.87 0.77 10.92
CA LEU A 114 -11.14 0.47 11.56
C LEU A 114 -12.27 1.21 10.85
N LEU A 115 -12.72 0.66 9.72
CA LEU A 115 -13.86 1.15 8.96
C LEU A 115 -15.10 0.33 9.34
N GLY A 116 -16.13 0.97 9.89
CA GLY A 116 -17.38 0.29 10.27
C GLY A 116 -17.24 -0.75 11.38
N GLY A 117 -16.15 -0.72 12.17
CA GLY A 117 -16.05 -1.41 13.45
C GLY A 117 -15.41 -2.81 13.50
N ASP A 118 -14.90 -3.38 12.40
CA ASP A 118 -14.34 -4.76 12.45
C ASP A 118 -12.93 -4.98 11.84
N TYR A 119 -12.20 -3.93 11.44
CA TYR A 119 -10.87 -4.06 10.81
C TYR A 119 -10.85 -4.89 9.49
N SER A 120 -11.96 -4.95 8.75
CA SER A 120 -12.06 -5.70 7.50
C SER A 120 -11.28 -5.08 6.34
N ILE A 121 -10.34 -5.84 5.77
CA ILE A 121 -9.66 -5.49 4.51
C ILE A 121 -10.63 -5.48 3.34
N VAL A 122 -11.68 -6.31 3.36
CA VAL A 122 -12.72 -6.32 2.31
C VAL A 122 -13.41 -4.95 2.28
N THR A 123 -13.81 -4.44 3.44
CA THR A 123 -14.44 -3.11 3.57
C THR A 123 -13.49 -2.01 3.13
N MET A 124 -12.20 -2.10 3.48
CA MET A 124 -11.18 -1.14 3.02
C MET A 124 -11.06 -1.12 1.50
N LEU A 125 -10.97 -2.28 0.84
CA LEU A 125 -10.75 -2.36 -0.60
C LEU A 125 -12.01 -2.06 -1.42
N GLU A 126 -13.20 -2.35 -0.90
CA GLU A 126 -14.48 -1.92 -1.51
C GLU A 126 -14.65 -0.39 -1.46
N ARG A 127 -14.15 0.25 -0.41
CA ARG A 127 -14.25 1.71 -0.21
C ARG A 127 -13.07 2.50 -0.79
N LEU A 128 -12.00 1.81 -1.20
CA LEU A 128 -10.79 2.42 -1.72
C LEU A 128 -11.11 3.34 -2.92
N GLN A 129 -10.73 4.61 -2.79
CA GLN A 129 -10.95 5.63 -3.82
C GLN A 129 -9.92 5.44 -4.95
N LEU A 130 -10.25 4.61 -5.94
CA LEU A 130 -9.34 4.26 -7.04
C LEU A 130 -8.84 5.49 -7.83
N GLU A 131 -9.66 6.52 -8.02
CA GLU A 131 -9.23 7.78 -8.65
C GLU A 131 -8.17 8.52 -7.83
N ASN A 132 -8.24 8.43 -6.50
CA ASN A 132 -7.21 9.00 -5.65
C ASN A 132 -5.88 8.24 -5.80
N VAL A 133 -5.92 6.91 -5.89
CA VAL A 133 -4.74 6.08 -6.18
C VAL A 133 -4.14 6.46 -7.53
N ARG A 134 -4.97 6.55 -8.57
CA ARG A 134 -4.54 6.93 -9.92
C ARG A 134 -3.86 8.31 -9.95
N LYS A 135 -4.44 9.31 -9.28
CA LYS A 135 -3.88 10.68 -9.23
C LYS A 135 -2.61 10.77 -8.39
N SER A 136 -2.54 10.04 -7.28
CA SER A 136 -1.41 10.08 -6.36
C SER A 136 -0.24 9.19 -6.80
N GLY A 137 -0.52 8.13 -7.58
CA GLY A 137 0.44 7.10 -7.98
C GLY A 137 0.76 6.09 -6.87
N TYR A 138 0.76 6.54 -5.62
CA TYR A 138 0.95 5.73 -4.42
C TYR A 138 -0.01 6.22 -3.31
N VAL A 139 -0.61 5.29 -2.57
CA VAL A 139 -1.46 5.57 -1.41
C VAL A 139 -1.19 4.52 -0.33
N ASN A 140 -0.81 4.96 0.87
CA ASN A 140 -0.78 4.08 2.04
C ASN A 140 -2.24 3.75 2.44
N LEU A 141 -2.54 2.47 2.69
CA LEU A 141 -3.88 2.05 3.12
C LEU A 141 -4.14 2.33 4.60
N ARG A 142 -3.12 2.75 5.35
CA ARG A 142 -3.19 3.09 6.75
C ARG A 142 -3.11 4.61 6.93
N CYS A 143 -4.16 5.17 7.53
CA CYS A 143 -4.26 6.56 7.95
C CYS A 143 -3.87 6.75 9.41
N ASN A 144 -4.01 5.72 10.24
CA ASN A 144 -3.48 5.73 11.60
C ASN A 144 -1.94 5.75 11.54
N GLY A 145 -1.34 6.86 11.93
CA GLY A 145 0.10 7.06 11.89
C GLY A 145 0.90 6.29 12.94
N THR A 146 0.27 5.62 13.90
CA THR A 146 0.99 4.94 14.99
C THR A 146 0.93 3.42 14.83
N PRO A 147 2.08 2.72 14.71
CA PRO A 147 3.45 3.24 14.64
C PRO A 147 3.81 3.79 13.24
N GLY A 148 4.95 4.49 13.15
CA GLY A 148 5.56 4.90 11.89
C GLY A 148 5.69 6.41 11.64
N CYS A 149 4.68 7.19 12.02
CA CYS A 149 4.60 8.63 11.79
C CYS A 149 4.79 9.45 13.08
N PRO A 150 5.29 10.70 12.98
CA PRO A 150 5.77 11.36 11.76
C PRO A 150 7.19 10.94 11.33
N ALA A 151 8.00 10.43 12.26
CA ALA A 151 9.38 9.99 12.00
C ALA A 151 9.75 8.90 13.00
N GLU A 152 9.74 7.64 12.58
CA GLU A 152 10.16 6.52 13.43
C GLU A 152 11.66 6.26 13.31
N LEU A 153 12.22 6.44 12.11
CA LEU A 153 13.65 6.25 11.87
C LEU A 153 14.35 7.60 11.73
N HIS A 154 15.56 7.67 12.29
CA HIS A 154 16.45 8.81 12.09
C HIS A 154 17.81 8.33 11.59
N PRO A 155 17.94 7.95 10.30
CA PRO A 155 19.13 7.30 9.75
C PRO A 155 20.42 8.10 9.80
N THR A 156 20.44 9.36 10.24
CA THR A 156 21.65 10.19 10.40
C THR A 156 22.22 10.19 11.82
N ARG A 157 21.49 9.70 12.84
CA ARG A 157 22.02 9.61 14.22
C ARG A 157 23.27 8.73 14.26
N LYS A 158 24.12 8.92 15.27
CA LYS A 158 25.38 8.14 15.41
C LYS A 158 25.21 6.96 16.36
N ASP A 159 24.21 7.04 17.22
CA ASP A 159 23.91 6.15 18.33
C ASP A 159 22.59 5.41 18.08
N PHE A 160 22.69 4.17 17.61
CA PHE A 160 21.55 3.25 17.57
C PHE A 160 21.89 1.97 18.32
N LYS A 161 20.87 1.27 18.78
CA LYS A 161 21.04 -0.11 19.27
C LYS A 161 21.48 -1.01 18.12
N LYS A 162 22.17 -2.10 18.45
CA LYS A 162 22.74 -3.04 17.46
C LYS A 162 21.68 -3.69 16.56
N ASP A 163 20.45 -3.73 17.03
CA ASP A 163 19.27 -4.34 16.40
C ASP A 163 18.30 -3.28 15.82
N SER A 164 18.73 -2.02 15.70
CA SER A 164 17.90 -0.94 15.17
C SER A 164 17.65 -1.10 13.67
N ILE A 165 16.42 -0.85 13.24
CA ILE A 165 15.99 -0.90 11.83
C ILE A 165 16.83 0.06 10.96
N GLU A 166 17.35 1.16 11.53
CA GLU A 166 18.24 2.08 10.81
C GLU A 166 19.50 1.43 10.25
N ILE A 167 19.99 0.34 10.86
CA ILE A 167 21.14 -0.41 10.33
C ILE A 167 20.78 -1.05 9.00
N GLY A 168 19.67 -1.78 8.96
CA GLY A 168 19.11 -2.34 7.73
C GLY A 168 18.78 -1.25 6.72
N PHE A 169 18.20 -0.14 7.19
CA PHE A 169 17.84 0.98 6.34
C PHE A 169 19.05 1.56 5.61
N ARG A 170 20.15 1.82 6.34
CA ARG A 170 21.40 2.32 5.76
C ARG A 170 22.01 1.34 4.75
N LYS A 171 22.05 0.05 5.09
CA LYS A 171 22.54 -1.01 4.20
C LYS A 171 21.76 -1.04 2.89
N LEU A 172 20.43 -0.97 2.95
CA LEU A 172 19.59 -0.94 1.75
C LEU A 172 19.74 0.38 0.98
N TRP A 173 19.83 1.52 1.67
CA TRP A 173 20.06 2.81 1.03
C TRP A 173 21.38 2.83 0.24
N GLU A 174 22.47 2.35 0.84
CA GLU A 174 23.77 2.23 0.16
C GLU A 174 23.68 1.28 -1.03
N HIS A 175 22.95 0.16 -0.91
CA HIS A 175 22.72 -0.78 -2.00
C HIS A 175 21.95 -0.16 -3.18
N LEU A 176 20.91 0.62 -2.91
CA LEU A 176 20.03 1.18 -3.95
C LEU A 176 20.58 2.46 -4.59
N TYR A 177 21.28 3.30 -3.80
CA TYR A 177 21.68 4.64 -4.23
C TYR A 177 23.20 4.83 -4.32
N GLY A 178 24.00 3.87 -3.87
CA GLY A 178 25.47 3.91 -3.96
C GLY A 178 26.11 5.03 -3.14
N ASN A 179 25.42 5.59 -2.15
CA ASN A 179 25.90 6.71 -1.35
C ASN A 179 25.41 6.62 0.10
N ARG A 180 25.97 7.49 0.96
CA ARG A 180 25.61 7.61 2.39
C ARG A 180 24.87 8.91 2.72
N LEU A 181 24.16 9.46 1.74
CA LEU A 181 23.33 10.65 1.90
C LEU A 181 21.96 10.25 2.44
N PHE A 182 21.94 9.77 3.68
CA PHE A 182 20.71 9.31 4.31
C PHE A 182 19.78 10.49 4.62
N PRO A 183 18.45 10.31 4.50
CA PRO A 183 17.50 11.28 5.00
C PRO A 183 17.65 11.43 6.52
N SER A 184 17.43 12.64 7.05
CA SER A 184 17.49 12.90 8.49
C SER A 184 16.41 12.14 9.26
N GLU A 185 15.25 11.97 8.63
CA GLU A 185 14.06 11.35 9.19
C GLU A 185 13.36 10.51 8.12
N VAL A 186 12.77 9.40 8.55
CA VAL A 186 11.89 8.56 7.72
C VAL A 186 10.66 8.23 8.53
N GLY A 187 9.49 8.42 7.92
CA GLY A 187 8.22 8.14 8.55
C GLY A 187 7.16 7.82 7.54
N VAL A 188 6.36 6.82 7.85
CA VAL A 188 5.25 6.33 7.05
C VAL A 188 4.35 5.53 7.98
N ALA A 189 3.03 5.58 7.82
CA ALA A 189 2.14 4.73 8.61
C ALA A 189 2.50 3.24 8.36
N CYS A 190 2.55 2.45 9.43
CA CYS A 190 3.10 1.09 9.37
C CYS A 190 2.42 0.14 8.38
N CYS A 191 3.03 -1.04 8.33
CA CYS A 191 2.47 -2.33 8.01
C CYS A 191 2.42 -2.66 6.52
N ALA A 192 3.22 -1.96 5.70
CA ALA A 192 3.46 -2.28 4.29
C ALA A 192 2.17 -2.50 3.45
N GLN A 193 1.05 -1.90 3.84
CA GLN A 193 -0.20 -1.99 3.10
C GLN A 193 -0.39 -0.74 2.24
N PHE A 194 -0.36 -0.88 0.92
CA PHE A 194 -0.42 0.26 0.00
C PHE A 194 -1.06 -0.11 -1.33
N ALA A 195 -1.61 0.90 -2.00
CA ALA A 195 -2.05 0.85 -3.38
C ALA A 195 -1.09 1.65 -4.25
N VAL A 196 -0.69 1.10 -5.39
CA VAL A 196 0.23 1.75 -6.32
C VAL A 196 -0.20 1.49 -7.76
N THR A 197 -0.04 2.50 -8.62
CA THR A 197 -0.41 2.35 -10.03
C THR A 197 0.67 1.58 -10.80
N ARG A 198 0.28 0.94 -11.91
CA ARG A 198 1.25 0.34 -12.85
C ARG A 198 2.27 1.37 -13.31
N GLU A 199 1.82 2.57 -13.67
CA GLU A 199 2.68 3.63 -14.18
C GLU A 199 3.73 3.99 -13.11
N ARG A 200 3.32 4.05 -11.84
CA ARG A 200 4.22 4.32 -10.73
C ARG A 200 5.25 3.22 -10.51
N ILE A 201 4.86 1.95 -10.62
CA ILE A 201 5.82 0.83 -10.58
C ILE A 201 6.80 0.92 -11.77
N ARG A 202 6.32 1.30 -12.96
CA ARG A 202 7.14 1.38 -14.18
C ARG A 202 8.05 2.60 -14.26
N GLU A 203 7.94 3.57 -13.34
CA GLU A 203 8.93 4.64 -13.20
C GLU A 203 10.33 4.09 -12.91
N ARG A 204 10.44 2.85 -12.40
CA ARG A 204 11.70 2.14 -12.23
C ARG A 204 11.73 0.89 -13.10
N PRO A 205 12.86 0.57 -13.76
CA PRO A 205 12.97 -0.64 -14.57
C PRO A 205 12.83 -1.90 -13.72
N LYS A 206 12.38 -3.02 -14.32
CA LYS A 206 12.28 -4.34 -13.67
C LYS A 206 13.55 -4.72 -12.89
N ALA A 207 14.73 -4.45 -13.46
CA ALA A 207 16.03 -4.71 -12.85
C ALA A 207 16.24 -4.01 -11.49
N PHE A 208 15.58 -2.88 -11.24
CA PHE A 208 15.60 -2.23 -9.93
C PHE A 208 14.96 -3.14 -8.86
N TYR A 209 13.78 -3.69 -9.14
CA TYR A 209 13.07 -4.58 -8.22
C TYR A 209 13.81 -5.91 -8.02
N GLU A 210 14.44 -6.42 -9.07
CA GLU A 210 15.34 -7.59 -8.98
C GLU A 210 16.54 -7.32 -8.07
N SER A 211 17.12 -6.11 -8.14
CA SER A 211 18.18 -5.67 -7.24
C SER A 211 17.72 -5.58 -5.78
N VAL A 212 16.51 -5.05 -5.53
CA VAL A 212 15.91 -5.01 -4.18
C VAL A 212 15.70 -6.45 -3.65
N ARG A 213 15.14 -7.36 -4.47
CA ARG A 213 14.95 -8.77 -4.09
C ARG A 213 16.29 -9.45 -3.80
N SER A 214 17.31 -9.18 -4.62
CA SER A 214 18.66 -9.69 -4.42
C SER A 214 19.25 -9.22 -3.09
N TRP A 215 19.03 -7.96 -2.70
CA TRP A 215 19.45 -7.47 -1.39
C TRP A 215 18.80 -8.27 -0.26
N ILE A 216 17.49 -8.53 -0.30
CA ILE A 216 16.82 -9.36 0.73
C ILE A 216 17.46 -10.75 0.80
N LEU A 217 17.72 -11.38 -0.35
CA LEU A 217 18.28 -12.74 -0.39
C LEU A 217 19.67 -12.78 0.26
N TRP A 218 20.53 -11.79 0.00
CA TRP A 218 21.94 -11.84 0.37
C TRP A 218 22.32 -11.03 1.61
N THR A 219 21.46 -10.15 2.10
CA THR A 219 21.74 -9.35 3.30
C THR A 219 21.86 -10.21 4.56
N ASP A 220 22.73 -9.78 5.47
CA ASP A 220 22.90 -10.29 6.84
C ASP A 220 21.96 -9.61 7.85
N GLU A 221 21.12 -8.67 7.39
CA GLU A 221 20.12 -8.01 8.21
C GLU A 221 19.11 -9.00 8.81
N GLN A 222 18.76 -8.80 10.08
CA GLN A 222 17.89 -9.74 10.80
C GLN A 222 16.44 -9.63 10.35
N ASP A 223 15.98 -8.41 10.06
CA ASP A 223 14.62 -8.15 9.60
C ASP A 223 14.60 -7.29 8.31
N PRO A 224 14.99 -7.87 7.16
CA PRO A 224 14.97 -7.17 5.89
C PRO A 224 13.54 -6.83 5.44
N GLY A 225 12.52 -7.54 5.93
CA GLY A 225 11.11 -7.23 5.67
C GLY A 225 10.71 -5.91 6.34
N ARG A 226 10.97 -5.78 7.64
CA ARG A 226 10.74 -4.52 8.39
C ARG A 226 11.57 -3.36 7.84
N THR A 227 12.79 -3.64 7.35
CA THR A 227 13.59 -2.62 6.65
C THR A 227 12.84 -2.10 5.42
N LEU A 228 12.29 -3.00 4.59
CA LEU A 228 11.58 -2.62 3.38
C LEU A 228 10.25 -1.90 3.64
N GLU A 229 9.62 -2.15 4.78
CA GLU A 229 8.42 -1.42 5.21
C GLU A 229 8.63 0.10 5.18
N TYR A 230 9.82 0.60 5.55
CA TYR A 230 10.20 2.02 5.49
C TYR A 230 10.77 2.47 4.14
N PHE A 231 10.81 1.59 3.14
CA PHE A 231 11.27 1.91 1.80
C PHE A 231 10.17 1.93 0.75
N TRP A 232 9.03 1.27 0.96
CA TRP A 232 8.00 1.16 -0.08
C TRP A 232 7.59 2.52 -0.67
N HIS A 233 7.26 3.48 0.19
CA HIS A 233 6.89 4.82 -0.26
C HIS A 233 8.04 5.52 -1.01
N ILE A 234 9.29 5.37 -0.54
CA ILE A 234 10.49 5.94 -1.18
C ILE A 234 10.76 5.28 -2.54
N ILE A 235 10.63 3.95 -2.62
CA ILE A 235 10.74 3.18 -3.87
C ILE A 235 9.73 3.72 -4.89
N PHE A 236 8.51 4.05 -4.45
CA PHE A 236 7.48 4.65 -5.30
C PHE A 236 7.52 6.20 -5.33
N GLY A 237 8.68 6.79 -5.01
CA GLY A 237 8.97 8.21 -5.26
C GLY A 237 8.29 9.19 -4.29
N MET A 238 7.76 8.71 -3.17
CA MET A 238 7.28 9.59 -2.11
C MET A 238 8.46 10.11 -1.26
N PRO A 239 8.30 11.27 -0.58
CA PRO A 239 9.33 11.79 0.32
C PRO A 239 9.66 10.81 1.46
N PRO A 240 10.87 10.87 2.05
CA PRO A 240 11.25 10.01 3.18
C PRO A 240 10.27 10.06 4.36
N VAL A 241 9.67 11.22 4.62
CA VAL A 241 8.53 11.38 5.53
C VAL A 241 7.25 11.52 4.69
N HIS A 242 6.43 10.47 4.67
CA HIS A 242 5.16 10.40 3.98
C HIS A 242 4.04 10.03 4.97
N CYS A 243 3.62 11.04 5.74
CA CYS A 243 2.66 10.93 6.82
C CYS A 243 1.51 11.92 6.64
N ASP A 244 0.28 11.46 6.78
CA ASP A 244 -0.88 12.34 6.84
C ASP A 244 -1.00 12.96 8.23
N SER A 245 -1.04 14.29 8.28
CA SER A 245 -1.18 15.04 9.54
C SER A 245 -2.62 15.08 10.07
N ASN A 246 -3.60 14.70 9.25
CA ASN A 246 -5.01 14.70 9.60
C ASN A 246 -5.65 13.36 9.22
N TYR A 247 -5.94 12.55 10.24
CA TYR A 247 -6.55 11.23 10.09
C TYR A 247 -7.86 11.27 9.27
N ASN A 248 -8.78 12.20 9.59
CA ASN A 248 -10.07 12.28 8.91
C ASN A 248 -9.93 12.66 7.43
N GLN A 249 -8.99 13.55 7.10
CA GLN A 249 -8.71 13.89 5.70
C GLN A 249 -8.10 12.69 4.94
N CYS A 250 -7.19 11.93 5.58
CA CYS A 250 -6.67 10.70 5.01
C CYS A 250 -7.80 9.69 4.75
N ILE A 251 -8.65 9.40 5.75
CA ILE A 251 -9.76 8.46 5.59
C ILE A 251 -10.71 8.92 4.48
N CYS A 252 -11.07 10.22 4.46
CA CYS A 252 -11.87 10.82 3.39
C CYS A 252 -11.27 10.59 1.99
N LYS A 253 -9.97 10.84 1.85
CA LYS A 253 -9.25 10.76 0.57
C LYS A 253 -9.05 9.32 0.12
N THR A 254 -8.77 8.41 1.05
CA THR A 254 -8.42 7.01 0.77
C THR A 254 -9.65 6.11 0.68
N PHE A 255 -10.65 6.28 1.55
CA PHE A 255 -11.82 5.40 1.68
C PHE A 255 -13.17 6.12 1.53
N GLY A 256 -13.17 7.44 1.34
CA GLY A 256 -14.38 8.25 1.29
C GLY A 256 -14.82 8.78 2.66
N CYS A 257 -15.42 9.97 2.68
CA CYS A 257 -15.68 10.73 3.91
C CYS A 257 -16.70 10.14 4.90
N GLY A 258 -17.42 9.07 4.52
CA GLY A 258 -18.36 8.37 5.40
C GLY A 258 -17.86 7.02 5.90
N ALA A 259 -16.56 6.71 5.74
CA ALA A 259 -16.02 5.39 6.06
C ALA A 259 -15.65 5.18 7.54
N ALA A 260 -15.50 6.26 8.32
CA ALA A 260 -14.99 6.23 9.69
C ALA A 260 -16.04 5.98 10.80
N TRP A 261 -17.29 5.67 10.43
CA TRP A 261 -18.42 5.59 11.38
C TRP A 261 -19.11 4.24 11.32
#